data_AF-A0A9E2YHS7-F1
#
_entry.id   AF-A0A9E2YHS7-F1
#
_cell.length_a   1.000
_cell.length_b   1.000
_cell.length_c   1.000
_cell.angle_alpha   90.00
_cell.angle_beta   90.00
_cell.angle_gamma   90.00
#
_symmetry.space_group_name_H-M   'P 1'
#
loop_
_entity.id
_entity.type
_entity.pdbx_description
1 polymer ?
#
loop_
_entity_poly.entity_id
_entity_poly.type
_entity_poly.pdbx_seq_one_letter_code
_entity_poly.pdbx_strand_id
1 'polypeptide(L)'
;MTATHWTNQVSANFNTASDWNTGAVPGASDDAILDAPGSTNYTVAVTTSETVSSIQTASTATLTIGGAAAVFTAANGTGSGANAGVIEVNDHGTLALGGAVDNTGSIVIHSGGDLTKLVVQPAGLTLSGHGQVNLTGNNNEIIGGAAAPTLTNVDNLIQGQGIIAELKLVNEAAGVIDATGATEALTINKGTLTNSGLIEATGAAGLAIKSSKVTDSTGGILSAGAGSKIVLSHSTVVGGILETSGTGVIEATGLGNVLRGGPSLVANKGLLEVANASSLELIGTLSNKATVSLLGSTGFSDLVVGATGATLQGGGKLVLNNGTEDRVYGVASNATLTNVDNEITGSGLIGDGKLTLVNQGSIVGDGTGVLTVDTGASAITNTGLIQAGASGDVVVKSAVTNSGTLSAAGGTLTLDGAVSGSGAATIDGGVLDAASSFNENVSFTGSTGVLELSQSQSYAGSVTGLSLAGTSSLDLLDIGFVSGSTTATYADNGHGTGGVLTVTDGTKTSKINLVGNYTSSTFVAADDGHGGTTVHDPSALAAQANRFVAAMSAFTSDRGASSFIIDALPAPAQSLLATPMIAHR
;
A
#
# COMPACT_ATOMS: atom_id res chain seq x y z
N MET A 1 24.11 20.27 -46.56
CA MET A 1 23.51 18.97 -46.89
C MET A 1 22.74 19.17 -48.17
N THR A 2 22.84 18.22 -49.11
CA THR A 2 22.14 18.33 -50.40
C THR A 2 20.78 17.65 -50.27
N ALA A 3 19.70 18.37 -50.55
CA ALA A 3 18.36 17.78 -50.57
C ALA A 3 18.17 16.91 -51.82
N THR A 4 17.93 15.62 -51.62
CA THR A 4 17.75 14.63 -52.68
C THR A 4 16.34 14.06 -52.56
N HIS A 5 15.53 14.26 -53.61
CA HIS A 5 14.09 14.02 -53.60
C HIS A 5 13.70 12.79 -54.41
N TRP A 6 12.78 11.98 -53.88
CA TRP A 6 12.16 10.88 -54.60
C TRP A 6 11.18 11.41 -55.64
N THR A 7 11.33 11.01 -56.90
CA THR A 7 10.73 11.74 -58.03
C THR A 7 9.33 11.28 -58.40
N ASN A 8 8.97 10.02 -58.14
CA ASN A 8 7.71 9.42 -58.60
C ASN A 8 7.05 8.57 -57.51
N GLN A 9 5.72 8.49 -57.50
CA GLN A 9 4.95 7.64 -56.57
C GLN A 9 5.00 6.16 -56.99
N VAL A 10 6.21 5.65 -57.13
CA VAL A 10 6.53 4.28 -57.52
C VAL A 10 7.18 3.59 -56.34
N SER A 11 6.71 2.38 -56.03
CA SER A 11 7.37 1.53 -55.04
C SER A 11 8.61 0.88 -55.65
N ALA A 12 9.77 1.13 -55.06
CA ALA A 12 11.05 0.60 -55.54
C ALA A 12 12.10 0.51 -54.41
N ASN A 13 13.28 -0.02 -54.72
CA ASN A 13 14.40 -0.04 -53.79
C ASN A 13 15.02 1.35 -53.63
N PHE A 14 15.41 1.71 -52.41
CA PHE A 14 16.11 2.97 -52.07
C PHE A 14 17.32 3.23 -52.97
N ASN A 15 18.04 2.18 -53.35
CA ASN A 15 19.26 2.24 -54.17
C ASN A 15 19.03 2.40 -55.67
N THR A 16 17.79 2.62 -56.10
CA THR A 16 17.46 2.87 -57.50
C THR A 16 17.77 4.32 -57.86
N ALA A 17 19.00 4.58 -58.31
CA ALA A 17 19.51 5.93 -58.56
C ALA A 17 18.63 6.79 -59.51
N SER A 18 17.93 6.16 -60.47
CA SER A 18 17.04 6.85 -61.40
C SER A 18 15.78 7.44 -60.77
N ASP A 19 15.42 6.99 -59.57
CA ASP A 19 14.21 7.42 -58.88
C ASP A 19 14.46 8.68 -58.03
N TRP A 20 15.72 9.11 -57.90
CA TRP A 20 16.14 10.33 -57.22
C TRP A 20 16.37 11.49 -58.19
N ASN A 21 16.03 12.72 -57.78
CA ASN A 21 16.11 13.92 -58.63
C ASN A 21 17.54 14.28 -59.09
N THR A 22 18.56 13.85 -58.35
CA THR A 22 19.98 14.04 -58.68
C THR A 22 20.52 12.96 -59.64
N GLY A 23 19.75 11.88 -59.88
CA GLY A 23 20.23 10.69 -60.57
C GLY A 23 21.25 9.88 -59.78
N ALA A 24 21.41 10.14 -58.47
CA ALA A 24 22.31 9.45 -57.55
C ALA A 24 21.59 9.10 -56.24
N VAL A 25 22.00 7.99 -55.61
CA VAL A 25 21.48 7.57 -54.31
C VAL A 25 22.00 8.53 -53.22
N PRO A 26 21.15 9.04 -52.32
CA PRO A 26 21.58 9.91 -51.21
C PRO A 26 22.59 9.22 -50.31
N GLY A 27 23.68 9.92 -49.94
CA GLY A 27 24.68 9.43 -48.99
C GLY A 27 24.66 10.18 -47.65
N ALA A 28 25.66 9.93 -46.81
CA ALA A 28 25.73 10.44 -45.43
C ALA A 28 25.70 11.98 -45.30
N SER A 29 26.00 12.71 -46.38
CA SER A 29 25.96 14.18 -46.45
C SER A 29 24.65 14.76 -47.00
N ASP A 30 23.73 13.89 -47.42
CA ASP A 30 22.53 14.26 -48.16
C ASP A 30 21.27 14.04 -47.31
N ASP A 31 20.30 14.92 -47.50
CA ASP A 31 18.97 14.76 -46.95
C ASP A 31 18.16 13.92 -47.94
N ALA A 32 17.69 12.75 -47.51
CA ALA A 32 16.83 11.88 -48.31
C ALA A 32 15.37 12.26 -48.06
N ILE A 33 14.66 12.69 -49.11
CA ILE A 33 13.31 13.24 -49.00
C ILE A 33 12.36 12.39 -49.86
N LEU A 34 11.45 11.68 -49.21
CA LEU A 34 10.42 10.87 -49.86
C LEU A 34 9.13 11.70 -49.99
N ASP A 35 9.10 12.60 -50.97
CA ASP A 35 8.03 13.58 -51.18
C ASP A 35 7.44 13.57 -52.60
N ALA A 36 7.50 12.44 -53.30
CA ALA A 36 7.00 12.33 -54.68
C ALA A 36 5.56 12.87 -54.81
N PRO A 37 5.33 13.83 -55.72
CA PRO A 37 4.08 14.57 -55.79
C PRO A 37 2.92 13.69 -56.26
N GLY A 38 1.76 13.84 -55.62
CA GLY A 38 0.53 13.12 -55.95
C GLY A 38 -0.20 12.63 -54.70
N SER A 39 -1.14 11.70 -54.87
CA SER A 39 -1.99 11.18 -53.78
C SER A 39 -1.96 9.65 -53.62
N THR A 40 -1.10 8.96 -54.38
CA THR A 40 -0.97 7.50 -54.32
C THR A 40 0.10 7.12 -53.30
N ASN A 41 -0.22 6.16 -52.43
CA ASN A 41 0.75 5.62 -51.50
C ASN A 41 1.85 4.84 -52.25
N TYR A 42 3.10 4.99 -51.80
CA TYR A 42 4.24 4.29 -52.38
C TYR A 42 5.23 3.86 -51.29
N THR A 43 6.01 2.82 -51.60
CA THR A 43 6.94 2.20 -50.66
C THR A 43 8.36 2.22 -51.19
N VAL A 44 9.27 2.84 -50.44
CA VAL A 44 10.70 2.81 -50.72
C VAL A 44 11.35 1.77 -49.81
N ALA A 45 11.91 0.72 -50.40
CA ALA A 45 12.46 -0.41 -49.67
C ALA A 45 13.98 -0.32 -49.49
N VAL A 46 14.45 -0.44 -48.26
CA VAL A 46 15.85 -0.52 -47.86
C VAL A 46 16.19 -1.99 -47.62
N THR A 47 16.78 -2.62 -48.63
CA THR A 47 17.16 -4.05 -48.63
C THR A 47 18.65 -4.29 -48.36
N THR A 48 19.45 -3.23 -48.42
CA THR A 48 20.86 -3.15 -48.01
C THR A 48 21.04 -1.98 -47.05
N SER A 49 22.10 -1.99 -46.24
CA SER A 49 22.31 -0.92 -45.26
C SER A 49 22.64 0.41 -45.92
N GLU A 50 21.96 1.47 -45.50
CA GLU A 50 22.11 2.82 -46.03
C GLU A 50 22.44 3.83 -44.93
N THR A 51 23.12 4.92 -45.30
CA THR A 51 23.43 6.02 -44.38
C THR A 51 23.20 7.35 -45.08
N VAL A 52 22.34 8.17 -44.47
CA VAL A 52 21.97 9.51 -44.94
C VAL A 52 22.16 10.53 -43.83
N SER A 53 22.10 11.81 -44.17
CA SER A 53 22.13 12.87 -43.16
C SER A 53 20.80 12.96 -42.42
N SER A 54 19.70 13.08 -43.16
CA SER A 54 18.34 13.08 -42.62
C SER A 54 17.39 12.31 -43.55
N ILE A 55 16.25 11.90 -43.00
CA ILE A 55 15.18 11.22 -43.74
C ILE A 55 13.85 11.94 -43.51
N GLN A 56 13.17 12.31 -44.60
CA GLN A 56 11.85 12.94 -44.57
C GLN A 56 10.86 12.11 -45.36
N THR A 57 9.61 12.08 -44.92
CA THR A 57 8.53 11.35 -45.61
C THR A 57 7.29 12.22 -45.73
N ALA A 58 6.67 12.22 -46.90
CA ALA A 58 5.31 12.71 -47.08
C ALA A 58 4.29 11.70 -46.54
N SER A 59 3.05 12.14 -46.30
CA SER A 59 1.97 11.30 -45.77
C SER A 59 1.61 10.08 -46.64
N THR A 60 1.96 10.10 -47.93
CA THR A 60 1.78 8.98 -48.86
C THR A 60 3.00 8.05 -48.94
N ALA A 61 4.11 8.39 -48.29
CA ALA A 61 5.34 7.62 -48.37
C ALA A 61 5.46 6.61 -47.23
N THR A 62 5.90 5.41 -47.57
CA THR A 62 6.38 4.42 -46.61
C THR A 62 7.84 4.11 -46.90
N LEU A 63 8.73 4.29 -45.92
CA LEU A 63 10.08 3.72 -45.95
C LEU A 63 10.04 2.38 -45.24
N THR A 64 10.33 1.29 -45.93
CA THR A 64 10.48 -0.04 -45.30
C THR A 64 11.95 -0.39 -45.16
N ILE A 65 12.36 -0.82 -43.98
CA ILE A 65 13.71 -1.26 -43.66
C ILE A 65 13.66 -2.74 -43.35
N GLY A 66 14.21 -3.56 -44.24
CA GLY A 66 14.13 -5.01 -44.12
C GLY A 66 14.89 -5.72 -45.23
N GLY A 67 15.42 -6.89 -44.94
CA GLY A 67 16.48 -7.54 -45.73
C GLY A 67 17.61 -7.94 -44.79
N ALA A 68 18.47 -8.90 -45.17
CA ALA A 68 19.45 -9.59 -44.33
C ALA A 68 20.22 -8.71 -43.30
N ALA A 69 19.59 -8.39 -42.16
CA ALA A 69 20.05 -7.42 -41.17
C ALA A 69 20.33 -5.99 -41.69
N ALA A 70 19.48 -5.45 -42.57
CA ALA A 70 19.67 -4.11 -43.12
C ALA A 70 19.60 -3.01 -42.04
N VAL A 71 20.55 -2.08 -42.08
CA VAL A 71 20.63 -0.93 -41.18
C VAL A 71 20.41 0.36 -41.96
N PHE A 72 19.39 1.14 -41.61
CA PHE A 72 19.20 2.50 -42.14
C PHE A 72 19.62 3.53 -41.10
N THR A 73 20.59 4.38 -41.42
CA THR A 73 21.12 5.39 -40.50
C THR A 73 20.79 6.81 -40.97
N ALA A 74 20.16 7.61 -40.12
CA ALA A 74 19.95 9.05 -40.33
C ALA A 74 20.40 9.83 -39.08
N ALA A 75 21.59 10.45 -39.15
CA ALA A 75 22.24 11.07 -37.99
C ALA A 75 21.59 12.37 -37.50
N ASN A 76 20.88 13.07 -38.39
CA ASN A 76 20.23 14.37 -38.14
C ASN A 76 18.70 14.27 -38.22
N GLY A 77 18.15 13.07 -37.98
CA GLY A 77 16.71 12.84 -37.86
C GLY A 77 15.96 13.20 -39.13
N THR A 78 15.03 14.14 -39.05
CA THR A 78 14.25 14.63 -40.21
C THR A 78 14.80 15.93 -40.80
N GLY A 79 15.92 16.44 -40.29
CA GLY A 79 16.48 17.71 -40.74
C GLY A 79 15.49 18.85 -40.49
N SER A 80 15.16 19.62 -41.54
CA SER A 80 14.14 20.68 -41.48
C SER A 80 12.73 20.23 -41.83
N GLY A 81 12.53 18.95 -42.18
CA GLY A 81 11.23 18.39 -42.52
C GLY A 81 10.71 17.45 -41.43
N ALA A 82 9.83 16.54 -41.83
CA ALA A 82 9.11 15.64 -40.94
C ALA A 82 9.07 14.20 -41.47
N ASN A 83 8.79 13.26 -40.57
CA ASN A 83 8.20 11.97 -40.92
C ASN A 83 6.68 12.14 -40.85
N ALA A 84 6.03 12.48 -41.96
CA ALA A 84 4.57 12.59 -42.04
C ALA A 84 3.89 11.30 -42.52
N GLY A 85 4.65 10.39 -43.13
CA GLY A 85 4.21 9.08 -43.57
C GLY A 85 4.53 7.98 -42.55
N VAL A 86 5.06 6.87 -43.06
CA VAL A 86 5.42 5.71 -42.25
C VAL A 86 6.90 5.36 -42.46
N ILE A 87 7.63 5.16 -41.37
CA ILE A 87 8.92 4.44 -41.39
C ILE A 87 8.68 3.10 -40.70
N GLU A 88 8.80 2.01 -41.44
CA GLU A 88 8.55 0.66 -40.97
C GLU A 88 9.85 -0.15 -40.96
N VAL A 89 10.24 -0.62 -39.77
CA VAL A 89 11.38 -1.51 -39.57
C VAL A 89 10.83 -2.92 -39.45
N ASN A 90 11.02 -3.72 -40.49
CA ASN A 90 10.61 -5.10 -40.55
C ASN A 90 11.58 -6.00 -39.79
N ASP A 91 11.17 -7.26 -39.58
CA ASP A 91 11.89 -8.30 -38.87
C ASP A 91 13.40 -8.31 -39.21
N HIS A 92 14.23 -8.34 -38.17
CA HIS A 92 15.70 -8.30 -38.24
C HIS A 92 16.30 -6.96 -38.76
N GLY A 93 15.48 -5.96 -39.06
CA GLY A 93 15.91 -4.63 -39.49
C GLY A 93 16.40 -3.74 -38.34
N THR A 94 17.19 -2.72 -38.67
CA THR A 94 17.62 -1.69 -37.71
C THR A 94 17.45 -0.29 -38.31
N LEU A 95 16.78 0.59 -37.57
CA LEU A 95 16.73 2.02 -37.82
C LEU A 95 17.61 2.74 -36.80
N ALA A 96 18.62 3.49 -37.24
CA ALA A 96 19.50 4.27 -36.37
C ALA A 96 19.24 5.78 -36.56
N LEU A 97 18.64 6.42 -35.56
CA LEU A 97 18.26 7.84 -35.60
C LEU A 97 19.03 8.67 -34.57
N GLY A 98 19.44 9.86 -34.98
CA GLY A 98 19.95 10.91 -34.10
C GLY A 98 19.26 12.25 -34.36
N GLY A 99 19.52 13.25 -33.52
CA GLY A 99 19.00 14.61 -33.70
C GLY A 99 17.50 14.73 -33.45
N ALA A 100 16.89 15.77 -34.02
CA ALA A 100 15.46 16.03 -33.92
C ALA A 100 14.69 15.32 -35.03
N VAL A 101 13.59 14.68 -34.67
CA VAL A 101 12.65 14.02 -35.56
C VAL A 101 11.29 14.62 -35.31
N ASP A 102 10.80 15.41 -36.27
CA ASP A 102 9.41 15.83 -36.31
C ASP A 102 8.57 14.68 -36.86
N ASN A 103 8.12 13.81 -35.96
CA ASN A 103 7.30 12.65 -36.27
C ASN A 103 5.83 13.05 -36.15
N THR A 104 5.22 13.40 -37.28
CA THR A 104 3.78 13.67 -37.39
C THR A 104 2.99 12.44 -37.87
N GLY A 105 3.70 11.46 -38.42
CA GLY A 105 3.19 10.16 -38.84
C GLY A 105 3.55 9.05 -37.86
N SER A 106 4.09 7.95 -38.39
CA SER A 106 4.37 6.74 -37.60
C SER A 106 5.77 6.20 -37.85
N ILE A 107 6.42 5.74 -36.78
CA ILE A 107 7.58 4.86 -36.82
C ILE A 107 7.11 3.50 -36.27
N VAL A 108 7.21 2.44 -37.06
CA VAL A 108 6.79 1.10 -36.68
C VAL A 108 8.03 0.21 -36.57
N ILE A 109 8.21 -0.43 -35.43
CA ILE A 109 9.20 -1.49 -35.23
C ILE A 109 8.41 -2.79 -35.18
N HIS A 110 8.56 -3.62 -36.20
CA HIS A 110 7.75 -4.81 -36.43
C HIS A 110 8.62 -6.06 -36.51
N SER A 111 8.68 -6.79 -35.40
CA SER A 111 9.40 -8.07 -35.34
C SER A 111 8.48 -9.26 -35.55
N GLY A 112 8.93 -10.18 -36.40
CA GLY A 112 8.34 -11.50 -36.64
C GLY A 112 8.94 -12.61 -35.76
N GLY A 113 9.97 -12.28 -34.96
CA GLY A 113 10.66 -13.20 -34.05
C GLY A 113 12.15 -12.87 -33.88
N ASP A 114 12.75 -12.21 -34.88
CA ASP A 114 14.14 -11.78 -34.84
C ASP A 114 14.28 -10.36 -34.27
N LEU A 115 15.43 -10.09 -33.69
CA LEU A 115 15.67 -8.83 -32.99
C LEU A 115 15.60 -7.63 -33.96
N THR A 116 14.63 -6.74 -33.71
CA THR A 116 14.33 -5.60 -34.58
C THR A 116 14.44 -4.31 -33.79
N LYS A 117 15.17 -3.31 -34.32
CA LYS A 117 15.69 -2.21 -33.49
C LYS A 117 15.40 -0.81 -34.00
N LEU A 118 15.12 0.08 -33.05
CA LEU A 118 15.42 1.51 -33.13
C LEU A 118 16.66 1.80 -32.27
N VAL A 119 17.74 2.25 -32.90
CA VAL A 119 19.00 2.64 -32.24
C VAL A 119 19.07 4.15 -32.11
N VAL A 120 19.20 4.63 -30.87
CA VAL A 120 19.44 6.04 -30.57
C VAL A 120 20.92 6.35 -30.74
N GLN A 121 21.25 7.24 -31.67
CA GLN A 121 22.63 7.61 -31.97
C GLN A 121 23.26 8.47 -30.85
N PRO A 122 24.60 8.60 -30.80
CA PRO A 122 25.30 9.30 -29.71
C PRO A 122 24.89 10.76 -29.48
N ALA A 123 24.40 11.45 -30.52
CA ALA A 123 23.90 12.82 -30.42
C ALA A 123 22.56 12.94 -29.65
N GLY A 124 21.94 11.80 -29.31
CA GLY A 124 20.58 11.73 -28.78
C GLY A 124 19.52 11.75 -29.89
N LEU A 125 18.28 11.46 -29.51
CA LEU A 125 17.10 11.47 -30.37
C LEU A 125 16.00 12.27 -29.65
N THR A 126 15.43 13.25 -30.33
CA THR A 126 14.26 14.02 -29.85
C THR A 126 13.09 13.77 -30.78
N LEU A 127 12.00 13.20 -30.25
CA LEU A 127 10.75 12.94 -30.97
C LEU A 127 9.74 14.04 -30.63
N SER A 128 9.33 14.81 -31.63
CA SER A 128 8.25 15.82 -31.55
C SER A 128 7.22 15.57 -32.65
N GLY A 129 6.12 16.34 -32.72
CA GLY A 129 5.17 16.28 -33.84
C GLY A 129 3.89 15.47 -33.57
N HIS A 130 3.70 14.98 -32.34
CA HIS A 130 2.50 14.26 -31.90
C HIS A 130 2.20 12.92 -32.60
N GLY A 131 3.15 12.38 -33.35
CA GLY A 131 3.03 11.09 -34.02
C GLY A 131 3.20 9.90 -33.06
N GLN A 132 3.44 8.73 -33.65
CA GLN A 132 3.54 7.47 -32.92
C GLN A 132 4.86 6.73 -33.18
N VAL A 133 5.32 6.00 -32.17
CA VAL A 133 6.32 4.94 -32.28
C VAL A 133 5.69 3.64 -31.79
N ASN A 134 5.47 2.69 -32.69
CA ASN A 134 4.72 1.46 -32.42
C ASN A 134 5.67 0.25 -32.41
N LEU A 135 5.79 -0.43 -31.27
CA LEU A 135 6.53 -1.68 -31.12
C LEU A 135 5.56 -2.85 -31.23
N THR A 136 5.54 -3.52 -32.38
CA THR A 136 4.58 -4.58 -32.71
C THR A 136 5.28 -5.93 -32.92
N GLY A 137 4.64 -7.03 -32.50
CA GLY A 137 5.28 -8.34 -32.47
C GLY A 137 6.19 -8.53 -31.25
N ASN A 138 7.09 -9.51 -31.29
CA ASN A 138 7.89 -9.91 -30.12
C ASN A 138 9.35 -9.48 -30.31
N ASN A 139 10.14 -9.23 -29.26
CA ASN A 139 11.58 -8.97 -29.39
C ASN A 139 11.98 -7.65 -30.11
N ASN A 140 11.20 -6.58 -29.92
CA ASN A 140 11.56 -5.23 -30.36
C ASN A 140 12.45 -4.52 -29.33
N GLU A 141 13.41 -3.71 -29.79
CA GLU A 141 14.26 -2.88 -28.93
C GLU A 141 14.30 -1.41 -29.37
N ILE A 142 14.17 -0.49 -28.41
CA ILE A 142 14.70 0.87 -28.49
C ILE A 142 15.95 0.92 -27.61
N ILE A 143 17.12 1.06 -28.22
CA ILE A 143 18.40 0.91 -27.51
C ILE A 143 19.37 2.06 -27.79
N GLY A 144 20.21 2.40 -26.82
CA GLY A 144 21.33 3.32 -27.04
C GLY A 144 22.44 2.69 -27.89
N GLY A 145 22.91 3.41 -28.93
CA GLY A 145 24.00 2.97 -29.80
C GLY A 145 25.42 3.24 -29.27
N ALA A 146 25.55 3.91 -28.13
CA ALA A 146 26.81 4.20 -27.42
C ALA A 146 26.52 4.35 -25.91
N ALA A 147 27.49 4.79 -25.10
CA ALA A 147 27.29 4.96 -23.66
C ALA A 147 26.20 6.02 -23.35
N ALA A 148 24.99 5.55 -23.06
CA ALA A 148 23.84 6.29 -22.55
C ALA A 148 23.41 7.56 -23.33
N PRO A 149 23.11 7.47 -24.64
CA PRO A 149 22.49 8.59 -25.36
C PRO A 149 21.12 8.93 -24.77
N THR A 150 20.61 10.14 -25.05
CA THR A 150 19.29 10.56 -24.56
C THR A 150 18.22 10.36 -25.63
N LEU A 151 17.15 9.67 -25.28
CA LEU A 151 15.87 9.70 -26.00
C LEU A 151 14.93 10.67 -25.29
N THR A 152 14.54 11.74 -25.96
CA THR A 152 13.52 12.69 -25.49
C THR A 152 12.24 12.48 -26.28
N ASN A 153 11.19 12.01 -25.60
CA ASN A 153 9.83 12.02 -26.11
C ASN A 153 9.15 13.32 -25.69
N VAL A 154 9.01 14.27 -26.62
CA VAL A 154 8.39 15.59 -26.33
C VAL A 154 6.88 15.44 -26.20
N ASP A 155 6.26 14.83 -27.20
CA ASP A 155 4.81 14.83 -27.37
C ASP A 155 4.26 13.63 -28.17
N ASN A 156 5.11 12.63 -28.46
CA ASN A 156 4.69 11.45 -29.22
C ASN A 156 4.13 10.37 -28.29
N LEU A 157 3.40 9.43 -28.88
CA LEU A 157 3.00 8.18 -28.26
C LEU A 157 4.01 7.08 -28.60
N ILE A 158 4.76 6.59 -27.61
CA ILE A 158 5.56 5.36 -27.73
C ILE A 158 4.73 4.22 -27.15
N GLN A 159 4.36 3.22 -27.93
CA GLN A 159 3.44 2.18 -27.48
C GLN A 159 3.81 0.78 -27.96
N GLY A 160 3.29 -0.22 -27.24
CA GLY A 160 3.41 -1.63 -27.63
C GLY A 160 4.16 -2.47 -26.61
N GLN A 161 5.00 -3.39 -27.12
CA GLN A 161 5.75 -4.37 -26.34
C GLN A 161 7.20 -4.47 -26.82
N GLY A 162 8.13 -4.81 -25.92
CA GLY A 162 9.55 -4.87 -26.23
C GLY A 162 10.42 -4.31 -25.10
N ILE A 163 11.61 -3.83 -25.44
CA ILE A 163 12.59 -3.31 -24.47
C ILE A 163 12.99 -1.88 -24.85
N ILE A 164 13.04 -0.99 -23.86
CA ILE A 164 13.71 0.30 -23.93
C ILE A 164 14.89 0.25 -22.96
N ALA A 165 16.13 0.31 -23.46
CA ALA A 165 17.31 0.09 -22.63
C ALA A 165 18.57 0.84 -23.07
N GLU A 166 19.58 0.86 -22.21
CA GLU A 166 20.93 1.39 -22.47
C GLU A 166 20.93 2.87 -22.92
N LEU A 167 19.95 3.65 -22.46
CA LEU A 167 19.77 5.07 -22.78
C LEU A 167 19.27 5.87 -21.56
N LYS A 168 19.41 7.19 -21.63
CA LYS A 168 18.65 8.11 -20.77
C LYS A 168 17.31 8.38 -21.45
N LEU A 169 16.21 8.10 -20.77
CA LEU A 169 14.87 8.35 -21.27
C LEU A 169 14.30 9.62 -20.63
N VAL A 170 13.81 10.54 -21.45
CA VAL A 170 13.10 11.74 -21.01
C VAL A 170 11.71 11.71 -21.65
N ASN A 171 10.67 11.57 -20.84
CA ASN A 171 9.29 11.73 -21.28
C ASN A 171 8.79 13.10 -20.80
N GLU A 172 8.65 14.05 -21.72
CA GLU A 172 8.19 15.40 -21.38
C GLU A 172 6.68 15.43 -21.13
N ALA A 173 6.15 16.59 -20.72
CA ALA A 173 4.79 16.72 -20.18
C ALA A 173 3.68 16.25 -21.13
N ALA A 174 3.89 16.34 -22.45
CA ALA A 174 2.93 15.86 -23.46
C ALA A 174 3.27 14.46 -24.00
N GLY A 175 4.42 13.90 -23.62
CA GLY A 175 4.85 12.57 -24.05
C GLY A 175 4.07 11.48 -23.34
N VAL A 176 3.71 10.44 -24.10
CA VAL A 176 3.05 9.24 -23.58
C VAL A 176 3.88 8.02 -23.91
N ILE A 177 4.11 7.16 -22.92
CA ILE A 177 4.66 5.82 -23.11
C ILE A 177 3.63 4.81 -22.58
N ASP A 178 3.07 3.97 -23.46
CA ASP A 178 2.00 3.04 -23.11
C ASP A 178 2.39 1.58 -23.43
N ALA A 179 2.48 0.75 -22.39
CA ALA A 179 2.62 -0.69 -22.53
C ALA A 179 1.28 -1.33 -22.92
N THR A 180 0.96 -1.32 -24.21
CA THR A 180 -0.29 -1.86 -24.78
C THR A 180 -0.23 -3.37 -25.08
N GLY A 181 0.93 -4.00 -24.86
CA GLY A 181 1.15 -5.43 -25.14
C GLY A 181 0.18 -6.37 -24.43
N ALA A 182 -0.41 -7.30 -25.19
CA ALA A 182 -1.34 -8.30 -24.65
C ALA A 182 -0.62 -9.54 -24.08
N THR A 183 0.54 -9.88 -24.63
CA THR A 183 1.27 -11.14 -24.31
C THR A 183 2.68 -10.91 -23.80
N GLU A 184 3.33 -9.82 -24.18
CA GLU A 184 4.66 -9.46 -23.71
C GLU A 184 4.65 -8.04 -23.14
N ALA A 185 5.37 -7.85 -22.04
CA ALA A 185 5.46 -6.55 -21.39
C ALA A 185 6.34 -5.60 -22.20
N LEU A 186 6.07 -4.30 -22.09
CA LEU A 186 7.10 -3.30 -22.36
C LEU A 186 8.06 -3.28 -21.16
N THR A 187 9.37 -3.38 -21.40
CA THR A 187 10.38 -3.33 -20.34
C THR A 187 11.26 -2.11 -20.50
N ILE A 188 11.28 -1.22 -19.50
CA ILE A 188 12.28 -0.15 -19.37
C ILE A 188 13.39 -0.68 -18.47
N ASN A 189 14.59 -0.87 -19.02
CA ASN A 189 15.68 -1.55 -18.32
C ASN A 189 16.96 -0.69 -18.30
N LYS A 190 17.62 -0.63 -17.13
CA LYS A 190 18.94 -0.01 -16.96
C LYS A 190 19.02 1.42 -17.53
N GLY A 191 18.06 2.25 -17.14
CA GLY A 191 18.00 3.65 -17.58
C GLY A 191 17.98 4.64 -16.43
N THR A 192 18.42 5.86 -16.70
CA THR A 192 17.93 7.03 -15.97
C THR A 192 16.71 7.54 -16.72
N LEU A 193 15.56 7.53 -16.05
CA LEU A 193 14.28 7.98 -16.59
C LEU A 193 13.88 9.29 -15.90
N THR A 194 13.62 10.33 -16.68
CA THR A 194 12.90 11.52 -16.22
C THR A 194 11.54 11.53 -16.86
N ASN A 195 10.48 11.59 -16.07
CA ASN A 195 9.13 11.61 -16.57
C ASN A 195 8.37 12.81 -16.01
N SER A 196 7.86 13.63 -16.94
CA SER A 196 6.98 14.76 -16.68
C SER A 196 5.59 14.53 -17.29
N GLY A 197 5.46 13.57 -18.18
CA GLY A 197 4.21 13.17 -18.84
C GLY A 197 3.62 11.90 -18.24
N LEU A 198 3.09 11.05 -19.10
CA LEU A 198 2.42 9.80 -18.74
C LEU A 198 3.25 8.59 -19.16
N ILE A 199 3.52 7.69 -18.21
CA ILE A 199 3.95 6.33 -18.48
C ILE A 199 2.88 5.40 -17.93
N GLU A 200 2.27 4.60 -18.79
CA GLU A 200 1.14 3.76 -18.41
C GLU A 200 1.26 2.32 -18.92
N ALA A 201 0.48 1.45 -18.29
CA ALA A 201 0.24 0.10 -18.75
C ALA A 201 -1.25 -0.09 -18.97
N THR A 202 -1.66 -0.22 -20.24
CA THR A 202 -3.05 -0.51 -20.62
C THR A 202 -3.23 -1.94 -21.15
N GLY A 203 -2.14 -2.60 -21.53
CA GLY A 203 -2.10 -3.99 -21.99
C GLY A 203 -1.93 -4.98 -20.85
N ALA A 204 -2.55 -6.16 -21.00
CA ALA A 204 -2.58 -7.23 -20.00
C ALA A 204 -1.18 -7.76 -19.61
N ALA A 205 -0.18 -7.64 -20.48
CA ALA A 205 1.19 -8.05 -20.15
C ALA A 205 1.94 -7.02 -19.29
N GLY A 206 1.45 -5.77 -19.26
CA GLY A 206 1.94 -4.72 -18.38
C GLY A 206 3.25 -4.06 -18.79
N LEU A 207 3.75 -3.21 -17.89
CA LEU A 207 5.01 -2.51 -17.97
C LEU A 207 5.96 -3.04 -16.89
N ALA A 208 7.23 -3.27 -17.22
CA ALA A 208 8.25 -3.60 -16.25
C ALA A 208 9.36 -2.54 -16.22
N ILE A 209 9.61 -1.94 -15.06
CA ILE A 209 10.69 -0.98 -14.83
C ILE A 209 11.78 -1.66 -13.99
N LYS A 210 12.89 -1.99 -14.64
CA LYS A 210 13.96 -2.82 -14.06
C LYS A 210 15.26 -2.02 -13.93
N SER A 211 15.92 -2.14 -12.77
CA SER A 211 17.24 -1.55 -12.52
C SER A 211 17.34 -0.08 -12.93
N SER A 212 16.28 0.69 -12.70
CA SER A 212 16.12 2.05 -13.24
C SER A 212 15.80 3.06 -12.15
N LYS A 213 16.25 4.29 -12.36
CA LYS A 213 15.86 5.44 -11.53
C LYS A 213 14.86 6.28 -12.30
N VAL A 214 13.62 6.28 -11.85
CA VAL A 214 12.54 7.14 -12.33
C VAL A 214 12.52 8.44 -11.51
N THR A 215 12.61 9.56 -12.19
CA THR A 215 12.53 10.90 -11.59
C THR A 215 11.28 11.59 -12.11
N ASP A 216 10.25 11.65 -11.28
CA ASP A 216 8.92 12.21 -11.57
C ASP A 216 8.68 13.55 -10.83
N SER A 217 9.76 14.27 -10.52
CA SER A 217 9.72 15.46 -9.66
C SER A 217 8.89 16.63 -10.19
N THR A 218 8.52 16.59 -11.48
CA THR A 218 7.74 17.60 -12.21
C THR A 218 6.26 17.23 -12.37
N GLY A 219 5.79 16.17 -11.68
CA GLY A 219 4.38 15.73 -11.73
C GLY A 219 4.10 14.61 -12.72
N GLY A 220 5.14 13.89 -13.16
CA GLY A 220 4.99 12.69 -13.98
C GLY A 220 4.11 11.64 -13.32
N ILE A 221 3.41 10.87 -14.16
CA ILE A 221 2.44 9.85 -13.74
C ILE A 221 2.95 8.48 -14.16
N LEU A 222 2.94 7.52 -13.23
CA LEU A 222 2.96 6.09 -13.49
C LEU A 222 1.55 5.53 -13.27
N SER A 223 0.91 5.02 -14.33
CA SER A 223 -0.50 4.59 -14.29
C SER A 223 -0.69 3.12 -14.71
N ALA A 224 -1.29 2.30 -13.85
CA ALA A 224 -1.72 0.95 -14.23
C ALA A 224 -3.23 0.93 -14.53
N GLY A 225 -3.58 0.68 -15.78
CA GLY A 225 -4.95 0.50 -16.25
C GLY A 225 -5.62 -0.76 -15.68
N ALA A 226 -6.94 -0.84 -15.79
CA ALA A 226 -7.69 -2.02 -15.37
C ALA A 226 -7.16 -3.30 -16.04
N GLY A 227 -6.92 -4.35 -15.25
CA GLY A 227 -6.37 -5.62 -15.72
C GLY A 227 -4.89 -5.59 -16.13
N SER A 228 -4.20 -4.46 -15.92
CA SER A 228 -2.80 -4.26 -16.28
C SER A 228 -1.93 -4.05 -15.04
N LYS A 229 -0.61 -4.10 -15.22
CA LYS A 229 0.34 -4.00 -14.12
C LYS A 229 1.57 -3.17 -14.48
N ILE A 230 2.05 -2.38 -13.53
CA ILE A 230 3.42 -1.84 -13.55
C ILE A 230 4.24 -2.61 -12.51
N VAL A 231 5.31 -3.26 -12.95
CA VAL A 231 6.24 -4.00 -12.08
C VAL A 231 7.52 -3.21 -11.89
N LEU A 232 7.83 -2.86 -10.64
CA LEU A 232 9.12 -2.32 -10.23
C LEU A 232 10.04 -3.47 -9.79
N SER A 233 11.26 -3.50 -10.31
CA SER A 233 12.26 -4.49 -9.90
C SER A 233 13.65 -3.86 -9.81
N HIS A 234 14.17 -3.76 -8.58
CA HIS A 234 15.42 -3.07 -8.27
C HIS A 234 15.41 -1.61 -8.77
N SER A 235 14.28 -0.92 -8.60
CA SER A 235 14.06 0.40 -9.19
C SER A 235 13.80 1.46 -8.11
N THR A 236 14.26 2.69 -8.37
CA THR A 236 14.00 3.85 -7.51
C THR A 236 13.03 4.80 -8.20
N VAL A 237 11.95 5.17 -7.53
CA VAL A 237 11.03 6.25 -7.96
C VAL A 237 11.21 7.46 -7.05
N VAL A 238 11.38 8.64 -7.66
CA VAL A 238 11.58 9.91 -6.93
C VAL A 238 10.50 10.91 -7.33
N GLY A 239 9.61 11.26 -6.39
CA GLY A 239 8.45 12.11 -6.64
C GLY A 239 7.36 11.45 -7.49
N GLY A 240 6.45 12.26 -8.03
CA GLY A 240 5.44 11.82 -9.00
C GLY A 240 4.14 11.31 -8.41
N ILE A 241 3.27 10.85 -9.32
CA ILE A 241 1.99 10.22 -9.00
C ILE A 241 2.06 8.75 -9.41
N LEU A 242 1.69 7.88 -8.48
CA LEU A 242 1.41 6.47 -8.72
C LEU A 242 -0.11 6.32 -8.70
N GLU A 243 -0.73 5.86 -9.78
CA GLU A 243 -2.17 5.64 -9.83
C GLU A 243 -2.55 4.34 -10.51
N THR A 244 -3.72 3.82 -10.14
CA THR A 244 -4.30 2.63 -10.76
C THR A 244 -5.78 2.83 -11.01
N SER A 245 -6.35 2.11 -11.97
CA SER A 245 -7.79 2.10 -12.24
C SER A 245 -8.33 0.67 -12.27
N GLY A 246 -9.58 0.48 -11.83
CA GLY A 246 -10.19 -0.86 -11.77
C GLY A 246 -9.33 -1.84 -10.97
N THR A 247 -8.90 -2.93 -11.61
CA THR A 247 -8.02 -3.96 -11.04
C THR A 247 -6.53 -3.74 -11.34
N GLY A 248 -6.15 -2.55 -11.80
CA GLY A 248 -4.75 -2.21 -12.07
C GLY A 248 -3.90 -2.20 -10.82
N VAL A 249 -2.64 -2.61 -10.95
CA VAL A 249 -1.69 -2.75 -9.83
C VAL A 249 -0.33 -2.15 -10.17
N ILE A 250 0.26 -1.45 -9.22
CA ILE A 250 1.70 -1.16 -9.21
C ILE A 250 2.35 -2.09 -8.19
N GLU A 251 3.31 -2.91 -8.58
CA GLU A 251 3.91 -3.93 -7.71
C GLU A 251 5.42 -3.76 -7.61
N ALA A 252 5.95 -3.75 -6.39
CA ALA A 252 7.36 -3.91 -6.10
C ALA A 252 7.72 -5.39 -5.98
N THR A 253 8.61 -5.86 -6.86
CA THR A 253 9.09 -7.26 -6.90
C THR A 253 10.59 -7.34 -6.68
N GLY A 254 11.01 -8.37 -5.96
CA GLY A 254 12.40 -8.55 -5.56
C GLY A 254 12.88 -7.46 -4.60
N LEU A 255 14.20 -7.30 -4.52
CA LEU A 255 14.83 -6.43 -3.52
C LEU A 255 15.36 -5.13 -4.15
N GLY A 256 15.46 -4.09 -3.32
CA GLY A 256 16.08 -2.82 -3.68
C GLY A 256 15.16 -1.88 -4.44
N ASN A 257 13.84 -2.08 -4.35
CA ASN A 257 12.90 -1.06 -4.78
C ASN A 257 12.86 0.07 -3.75
N VAL A 258 12.80 1.32 -4.23
CA VAL A 258 12.81 2.51 -3.36
C VAL A 258 11.77 3.50 -3.85
N LEU A 259 10.88 3.96 -2.96
CA LEU A 259 10.12 5.20 -3.15
C LEU A 259 10.74 6.29 -2.31
N ARG A 260 11.17 7.37 -2.97
CA ARG A 260 11.80 8.51 -2.31
C ARG A 260 10.94 9.77 -2.47
N GLY A 261 10.22 10.10 -1.41
CA GLY A 261 9.65 11.42 -1.18
C GLY A 261 10.72 12.41 -0.70
N GLY A 262 10.61 13.67 -1.11
CA GLY A 262 11.60 14.71 -0.79
C GLY A 262 11.13 16.09 -1.29
N PRO A 263 11.93 16.86 -2.06
CA PRO A 263 11.49 18.16 -2.58
C PRO A 263 10.21 18.07 -3.44
N SER A 264 9.91 16.88 -3.98
CA SER A 264 8.62 16.53 -4.56
C SER A 264 8.07 15.28 -3.83
N LEU A 265 6.80 15.32 -3.44
CA LEU A 265 6.11 14.18 -2.81
C LEU A 265 5.92 13.06 -3.82
N VAL A 266 6.00 11.81 -3.36
CA VAL A 266 5.39 10.68 -4.08
C VAL A 266 3.91 10.62 -3.64
N ALA A 267 2.98 10.66 -4.58
CA ALA A 267 1.55 10.55 -4.31
C ALA A 267 1.04 9.19 -4.76
N ASN A 268 0.73 8.29 -3.80
CA ASN A 268 0.04 7.04 -4.11
C ASN A 268 -1.47 7.29 -4.13
N LYS A 269 -2.09 7.17 -5.30
CA LYS A 269 -3.53 7.26 -5.53
C LYS A 269 -4.15 5.93 -5.98
N GLY A 270 -3.34 4.87 -6.11
CA GLY A 270 -3.77 3.55 -6.55
C GLY A 270 -3.41 2.44 -5.57
N LEU A 271 -3.51 1.21 -6.05
CA LEU A 271 -3.06 0.03 -5.34
C LEU A 271 -1.57 -0.19 -5.59
N LEU A 272 -0.77 -0.03 -4.53
CA LEU A 272 0.64 -0.37 -4.50
C LEU A 272 0.84 -1.65 -3.68
N GLU A 273 1.45 -2.66 -4.29
CA GLU A 273 1.71 -3.95 -3.64
C GLU A 273 3.22 -4.18 -3.48
N VAL A 274 3.62 -4.76 -2.36
CA VAL A 274 4.95 -5.36 -2.18
C VAL A 274 4.76 -6.87 -2.21
N ALA A 275 5.31 -7.51 -3.24
CA ALA A 275 5.10 -8.93 -3.48
C ALA A 275 5.78 -9.81 -2.42
N ASN A 276 5.37 -11.07 -2.34
CA ASN A 276 6.05 -12.08 -1.54
C ASN A 276 7.57 -12.12 -1.83
N ALA A 277 8.39 -12.29 -0.80
CA ALA A 277 9.86 -12.31 -0.89
C ALA A 277 10.46 -11.04 -1.55
N SER A 278 9.82 -9.89 -1.33
CA SER A 278 10.23 -8.60 -1.92
C SER A 278 10.35 -7.51 -0.85
N SER A 279 11.03 -6.42 -1.21
CA SER A 279 11.17 -5.27 -0.34
C SER A 279 10.93 -3.95 -1.06
N LEU A 280 10.36 -2.99 -0.32
CA LEU A 280 10.18 -1.61 -0.72
C LEU A 280 10.74 -0.68 0.37
N GLU A 281 11.79 0.07 0.05
CA GLU A 281 12.31 1.11 0.95
C GLU A 281 11.53 2.41 0.74
N LEU A 282 10.97 2.97 1.82
CA LEU A 282 10.37 4.30 1.84
C LEU A 282 11.35 5.31 2.45
N ILE A 283 11.59 6.40 1.73
CA ILE A 283 12.42 7.51 2.19
C ILE A 283 11.60 8.79 2.06
N GLY A 284 11.53 9.60 3.12
CA GLY A 284 10.79 10.85 3.13
C GLY A 284 9.27 10.67 3.09
N THR A 285 8.56 11.67 2.58
CA THR A 285 7.09 11.70 2.66
C THR A 285 6.41 11.00 1.48
N LEU A 286 5.56 10.03 1.81
CA LEU A 286 4.59 9.41 0.91
C LEU A 286 3.20 9.99 1.20
N SER A 287 2.61 10.67 0.22
CA SER A 287 1.19 11.05 0.25
C SER A 287 0.35 9.85 -0.21
N ASN A 288 0.13 8.90 0.68
CA ASN A 288 -0.72 7.74 0.46
C ASN A 288 -2.21 8.12 0.64
N LYS A 289 -2.94 8.18 -0.48
CA LYS A 289 -4.38 8.44 -0.55
C LYS A 289 -5.20 7.18 -0.84
N ALA A 290 -4.52 6.06 -1.03
CA ALA A 290 -5.08 4.77 -1.40
C ALA A 290 -4.41 3.67 -0.55
N THR A 291 -4.11 2.52 -1.13
CA THR A 291 -3.62 1.35 -0.39
C THR A 291 -2.18 1.03 -0.76
N VAL A 292 -1.36 0.81 0.27
CA VAL A 292 -0.11 0.04 0.18
C VAL A 292 -0.36 -1.30 0.85
N SER A 293 -0.15 -2.42 0.16
CA SER A 293 -0.36 -3.78 0.70
C SER A 293 0.94 -4.57 0.69
N LEU A 294 1.25 -5.23 1.80
CA LEU A 294 2.29 -6.24 1.87
C LEU A 294 1.66 -7.61 1.61
N LEU A 295 2.31 -8.45 0.79
CA LEU A 295 1.77 -9.74 0.35
C LEU A 295 2.70 -10.91 0.70
N GLY A 296 3.25 -10.91 1.91
CA GLY A 296 4.07 -12.00 2.43
C GLY A 296 3.28 -13.32 2.46
N SER A 297 3.96 -14.45 2.27
CA SER A 297 3.31 -15.76 2.36
C SER A 297 4.29 -16.89 2.67
N THR A 298 5.19 -17.17 1.73
CA THR A 298 6.27 -18.16 1.89
C THR A 298 7.62 -17.50 2.17
N GLY A 299 7.71 -16.20 1.88
CA GLY A 299 8.80 -15.33 2.27
C GLY A 299 8.27 -13.99 2.76
N PHE A 300 9.16 -13.20 3.32
CA PHE A 300 8.79 -11.89 3.86
C PHE A 300 8.43 -10.90 2.77
N SER A 301 7.41 -10.09 3.02
CA SER A 301 7.15 -8.84 2.30
C SER A 301 7.50 -7.69 3.22
N ASP A 302 8.51 -6.92 2.81
CA ASP A 302 9.13 -5.91 3.68
C ASP A 302 8.85 -4.49 3.20
N LEU A 303 8.28 -3.67 4.08
CA LEU A 303 8.37 -2.22 3.99
C LEU A 303 9.52 -1.72 4.87
N VAL A 304 10.55 -1.17 4.24
CA VAL A 304 11.76 -0.72 4.94
C VAL A 304 11.75 0.81 5.06
N VAL A 305 11.91 1.33 6.27
CA VAL A 305 12.00 2.78 6.53
C VAL A 305 13.44 3.20 6.40
N GLY A 306 13.74 4.07 5.44
CA GLY A 306 15.09 4.52 5.15
C GLY A 306 15.70 5.39 6.24
N ALA A 307 17.01 5.63 6.14
CA ALA A 307 17.82 6.23 7.22
C ALA A 307 17.38 7.65 7.63
N THR A 308 16.80 8.42 6.71
CA THR A 308 16.27 9.76 6.99
C THR A 308 14.82 9.75 7.48
N GLY A 309 14.25 8.57 7.72
CA GLY A 309 12.86 8.36 8.09
C GLY A 309 11.90 8.37 6.90
N ALA A 310 10.66 7.98 7.18
CA ALA A 310 9.53 8.03 6.27
C ALA A 310 8.30 8.62 6.96
N THR A 311 7.48 9.33 6.20
CA THR A 311 6.21 9.90 6.67
C THR A 311 5.07 9.42 5.80
N LEU A 312 4.06 8.80 6.39
CA LEU A 312 2.82 8.42 5.73
C LEU A 312 1.77 9.49 6.02
N GLN A 313 1.27 10.14 4.96
CA GLN A 313 0.18 11.12 5.04
C GLN A 313 -0.83 10.92 3.90
N GLY A 314 -1.98 11.60 3.91
CA GLY A 314 -2.96 11.56 2.83
C GLY A 314 -4.18 10.68 3.09
N GLY A 315 -4.30 10.08 4.28
CA GLY A 315 -5.50 9.36 4.73
C GLY A 315 -5.70 7.95 4.16
N GLY A 316 -4.70 7.40 3.48
CA GLY A 316 -4.74 6.05 2.92
C GLY A 316 -4.49 4.94 3.94
N LYS A 317 -4.29 3.72 3.44
CA LYS A 317 -4.01 2.52 4.23
C LYS A 317 -2.64 1.92 3.94
N LEU A 318 -2.01 1.37 4.98
CA LEU A 318 -0.94 0.38 4.88
C LEU A 318 -1.46 -0.93 5.46
N VAL A 319 -1.54 -1.98 4.65
CA VAL A 319 -2.14 -3.27 5.02
C VAL A 319 -1.04 -4.32 5.18
N LEU A 320 -1.00 -4.97 6.34
CA LEU A 320 -0.26 -6.19 6.63
C LEU A 320 -1.30 -7.29 6.86
N ASN A 321 -1.35 -8.38 6.11
CA ASN A 321 -2.45 -9.35 6.22
C ASN A 321 -2.01 -10.82 6.33
N ASN A 322 -0.71 -11.08 6.45
CA ASN A 322 -0.17 -12.44 6.51
C ASN A 322 0.70 -12.67 7.73
N GLY A 323 0.21 -12.34 8.93
CA GLY A 323 0.92 -12.61 10.19
C GLY A 323 2.40 -12.21 10.13
N THR A 324 3.31 -13.10 10.53
CA THR A 324 4.74 -12.81 10.66
C THR A 324 5.47 -12.50 9.34
N GLU A 325 4.85 -12.79 8.20
CA GLU A 325 5.46 -12.64 6.88
C GLU A 325 5.42 -11.21 6.36
N ASP A 326 4.51 -10.37 6.87
CA ASP A 326 4.45 -8.94 6.56
C ASP A 326 5.19 -8.13 7.63
N ARG A 327 6.16 -7.32 7.20
CA ARG A 327 7.02 -6.58 8.13
C ARG A 327 7.23 -5.14 7.71
N VAL A 328 7.19 -4.25 8.70
CA VAL A 328 7.57 -2.83 8.57
C VAL A 328 8.70 -2.58 9.55
N TYR A 329 9.90 -2.25 9.09
CA TYR A 329 11.03 -1.98 9.99
C TYR A 329 11.97 -0.94 9.40
N GLY A 330 12.84 -0.36 10.21
CA GLY A 330 13.84 0.60 9.75
C GLY A 330 15.15 -0.04 9.33
N VAL A 331 15.88 0.65 8.46
CA VAL A 331 17.29 0.29 8.14
C VAL A 331 18.21 0.34 9.37
N ALA A 332 17.79 1.07 10.42
CA ALA A 332 18.44 1.18 11.71
C ALA A 332 17.41 1.56 12.80
N SER A 333 17.76 1.40 14.08
CA SER A 333 16.86 1.68 15.22
C SER A 333 16.40 3.14 15.33
N ASN A 334 17.13 4.08 14.74
CA ASN A 334 16.79 5.50 14.70
C ASN A 334 16.03 5.92 13.43
N ALA A 335 15.80 5.01 12.47
CA ALA A 335 14.93 5.30 11.35
C ALA A 335 13.51 5.52 11.86
N THR A 336 12.94 6.69 11.56
CA THR A 336 11.64 7.09 12.10
C THR A 336 10.53 6.86 11.09
N LEU A 337 9.51 6.09 11.47
CA LEU A 337 8.23 6.05 10.78
C LEU A 337 7.26 7.01 11.47
N THR A 338 6.79 8.01 10.74
CA THR A 338 5.70 8.89 11.18
C THR A 338 4.43 8.56 10.42
N ASN A 339 3.45 7.97 11.10
CA ASN A 339 2.10 7.78 10.58
C ASN A 339 1.25 9.00 10.93
N VAL A 340 1.00 9.92 9.99
CA VAL A 340 0.30 11.19 10.25
C VAL A 340 -1.21 10.99 10.34
N ASP A 341 -1.81 10.40 9.32
CA ASP A 341 -3.25 10.28 9.16
C ASP A 341 -3.67 8.99 8.44
N ASN A 342 -2.73 8.07 8.22
CA ASN A 342 -3.03 6.79 7.58
C ASN A 342 -3.48 5.75 8.61
N GLU A 343 -4.14 4.72 8.11
CA GLU A 343 -4.49 3.52 8.87
C GLU A 343 -3.48 2.42 8.54
N ILE A 344 -2.68 2.00 9.52
CA ILE A 344 -1.86 0.79 9.44
C ILE A 344 -2.69 -0.34 10.01
N THR A 345 -3.00 -1.38 9.22
CA THR A 345 -4.03 -2.37 9.59
C THR A 345 -3.61 -3.81 9.35
N GLY A 346 -4.29 -4.73 10.03
CA GLY A 346 -4.27 -6.16 9.81
C GLY A 346 -3.43 -6.93 10.83
N SER A 347 -2.48 -7.74 10.38
CA SER A 347 -1.60 -8.58 11.23
C SER A 347 -0.18 -8.57 10.69
N GLY A 348 0.82 -8.49 11.56
CA GLY A 348 2.22 -8.66 11.22
C GLY A 348 3.19 -7.99 12.17
N LEU A 349 4.38 -7.61 11.69
CA LEU A 349 5.42 -7.04 12.55
C LEU A 349 5.70 -5.58 12.18
N ILE A 350 5.59 -4.68 13.16
CA ILE A 350 6.06 -3.30 13.06
C ILE A 350 7.25 -3.11 14.00
N GLY A 351 8.41 -2.86 13.43
CA GLY A 351 9.60 -2.33 14.06
C GLY A 351 10.80 -3.30 14.08
N ASP A 352 10.60 -4.59 14.36
CA ASP A 352 11.68 -5.61 14.48
C ASP A 352 12.86 -5.15 15.39
N GLY A 353 12.58 -4.34 16.41
CA GLY A 353 13.61 -3.73 17.26
C GLY A 353 14.47 -2.66 16.56
N LYS A 354 14.16 -2.31 15.32
CA LYS A 354 14.93 -1.44 14.42
C LYS A 354 14.08 -0.28 13.89
N LEU A 355 13.31 0.38 14.74
CA LEU A 355 12.46 1.48 14.31
C LEU A 355 12.20 2.46 15.44
N THR A 356 12.07 3.74 15.12
CA THR A 356 11.38 4.73 15.96
C THR A 356 9.99 4.98 15.38
N LEU A 357 8.94 4.86 16.18
CA LEU A 357 7.56 4.97 15.71
C LEU A 357 6.85 6.18 16.32
N VAL A 358 6.30 7.02 15.45
CA VAL A 358 5.41 8.13 15.82
C VAL A 358 4.05 7.89 15.16
N ASN A 359 3.04 7.58 15.97
CA ASN A 359 1.67 7.35 15.51
C ASN A 359 0.78 8.55 15.85
N GLN A 360 0.32 9.25 14.82
CA GLN A 360 -0.68 10.32 14.88
C GLN A 360 -1.99 9.90 14.16
N GLY A 361 -1.90 8.94 13.24
CA GLY A 361 -3.02 8.28 12.59
C GLY A 361 -3.56 7.10 13.40
N SER A 362 -3.78 5.96 12.74
CA SER A 362 -4.30 4.75 13.38
C SER A 362 -3.40 3.54 13.11
N ILE A 363 -3.26 2.69 14.12
CA ILE A 363 -2.70 1.33 14.02
C ILE A 363 -3.79 0.38 14.54
N VAL A 364 -4.27 -0.53 13.70
CA VAL A 364 -5.40 -1.42 14.00
C VAL A 364 -5.02 -2.88 13.72
N GLY A 365 -5.00 -3.71 14.75
CA GLY A 365 -4.93 -5.16 14.60
C GLY A 365 -6.32 -5.71 14.30
N ASP A 366 -6.67 -5.90 13.03
CA ASP A 366 -7.95 -6.48 12.61
C ASP A 366 -7.80 -7.72 11.71
N GLY A 367 -6.56 -8.16 11.49
CA GLY A 367 -6.25 -9.40 10.77
C GLY A 367 -6.43 -10.64 11.65
N THR A 368 -6.49 -11.82 11.03
CA THR A 368 -6.67 -13.10 11.76
C THR A 368 -5.43 -13.54 12.56
N GLY A 369 -4.30 -12.85 12.39
CA GLY A 369 -3.08 -13.04 13.16
C GLY A 369 -2.80 -11.88 14.10
N VAL A 370 -1.74 -11.99 14.89
CA VAL A 370 -1.32 -10.92 15.81
C VAL A 370 -0.60 -9.81 15.05
N LEU A 371 -0.92 -8.55 15.35
CA LEU A 371 -0.09 -7.40 15.02
C LEU A 371 0.89 -7.12 16.17
N THR A 372 2.16 -7.42 15.97
CA THR A 372 3.23 -7.13 16.94
C THR A 372 3.87 -5.78 16.63
N VAL A 373 3.98 -4.92 17.64
CA VAL A 373 4.69 -3.64 17.56
C VAL A 373 5.90 -3.66 18.50
N ASP A 374 7.09 -3.68 17.92
CA ASP A 374 8.38 -3.80 18.61
C ASP A 374 9.41 -2.83 18.02
N THR A 375 9.55 -1.66 18.63
CA THR A 375 10.56 -0.64 18.33
C THR A 375 11.84 -0.80 19.17
N GLY A 376 11.99 -1.93 19.88
CA GLY A 376 13.12 -2.19 20.77
C GLY A 376 13.15 -1.19 21.92
N ALA A 377 14.30 -0.54 22.13
CA ALA A 377 14.51 0.42 23.20
C ALA A 377 13.88 1.80 22.95
N SER A 378 13.47 2.09 21.70
CA SER A 378 12.82 3.35 21.36
C SER A 378 11.36 3.31 21.81
N ALA A 379 10.94 4.26 22.64
CA ALA A 379 9.54 4.36 23.02
C ALA A 379 8.67 4.81 21.83
N ILE A 380 7.50 4.20 21.69
CA ILE A 380 6.48 4.59 20.71
C ILE A 380 5.85 5.89 21.18
N THR A 381 5.80 6.91 20.32
CA THR A 381 5.00 8.11 20.59
C THR A 381 3.61 7.92 19.97
N ASN A 382 2.59 7.76 20.82
CA ASN A 382 1.21 7.61 20.37
C ASN A 382 0.41 8.88 20.69
N THR A 383 -0.03 9.58 19.65
CA THR A 383 -1.00 10.70 19.73
C THR A 383 -2.31 10.36 19.01
N GLY A 384 -2.29 9.32 18.17
CA GLY A 384 -3.46 8.77 17.49
C GLY A 384 -4.03 7.55 18.20
N LEU A 385 -4.38 6.51 17.42
CA LEU A 385 -5.01 5.29 17.92
C LEU A 385 -4.09 4.07 17.75
N ILE A 386 -3.98 3.24 18.79
CA ILE A 386 -3.53 1.85 18.70
C ILE A 386 -4.69 0.97 19.18
N GLN A 387 -5.19 0.08 18.33
CA GLN A 387 -6.40 -0.70 18.60
C GLN A 387 -6.23 -2.18 18.26
N ALA A 388 -6.66 -3.06 19.16
CA ALA A 388 -6.99 -4.46 18.85
C ALA A 388 -8.47 -4.56 18.48
N GLY A 389 -8.76 -4.93 17.23
CA GLY A 389 -10.12 -5.06 16.71
C GLY A 389 -10.72 -6.44 16.99
N ALA A 390 -12.02 -6.61 16.70
CA ALA A 390 -12.76 -7.82 17.07
C ALA A 390 -12.20 -9.13 16.48
N SER A 391 -11.43 -9.05 15.39
CA SER A 391 -10.85 -10.19 14.69
C SER A 391 -9.34 -10.37 14.91
N GLY A 392 -8.67 -9.44 15.61
CA GLY A 392 -7.21 -9.41 15.69
C GLY A 392 -6.68 -8.90 17.02
N ASP A 393 -5.59 -9.52 17.47
CA ASP A 393 -4.86 -9.12 18.67
C ASP A 393 -3.70 -8.19 18.31
N VAL A 394 -3.34 -7.32 19.25
CA VAL A 394 -2.17 -6.44 19.15
C VAL A 394 -1.28 -6.68 20.35
N VAL A 395 0.01 -6.91 20.11
CA VAL A 395 1.04 -7.02 21.15
C VAL A 395 2.05 -5.89 20.98
N VAL A 396 2.12 -5.00 21.96
CA VAL A 396 3.08 -3.89 21.98
C VAL A 396 4.22 -4.22 22.94
N LYS A 397 5.37 -4.59 22.38
CA LYS A 397 6.57 -5.00 23.11
C LYS A 397 7.35 -3.83 23.70
N SER A 398 7.31 -2.69 23.04
CA SER A 398 8.08 -1.51 23.42
C SER A 398 7.30 -0.56 24.32
N ALA A 399 8.03 0.24 25.09
CA ALA A 399 7.42 1.28 25.92
C ALA A 399 6.59 2.26 25.05
N VAL A 400 5.50 2.78 25.61
CA VAL A 400 4.61 3.73 24.93
C VAL A 400 4.55 5.03 25.73
N THR A 401 4.81 6.14 25.06
CA THR A 401 4.40 7.48 25.52
C THR A 401 3.09 7.82 24.83
N ASN A 402 1.98 7.62 25.53
CA ASN A 402 0.64 7.80 25.01
C ASN A 402 0.03 9.14 25.43
N SER A 403 -0.54 9.82 24.44
CA SER A 403 -1.34 11.04 24.55
C SER A 403 -2.58 10.98 23.66
N GLY A 404 -2.75 9.88 22.92
CA GLY A 404 -3.95 9.52 22.19
C GLY A 404 -4.70 8.38 22.88
N THR A 405 -5.13 7.40 22.11
CA THR A 405 -5.98 6.30 22.57
C THR A 405 -5.32 4.94 22.39
N LEU A 406 -5.40 4.11 23.43
CA LEU A 406 -5.18 2.67 23.38
C LEU A 406 -6.53 1.95 23.46
N SER A 407 -6.85 1.00 22.59
CA SER A 407 -8.19 0.43 22.53
C SER A 407 -8.21 -1.09 22.36
N ALA A 408 -9.01 -1.76 23.20
CA ALA A 408 -9.36 -3.16 23.06
C ALA A 408 -10.82 -3.29 22.60
N ALA A 409 -11.04 -3.25 21.29
CA ALA A 409 -12.35 -3.24 20.64
C ALA A 409 -12.73 -4.64 20.14
N GLY A 410 -12.86 -5.58 21.08
CA GLY A 410 -13.23 -6.98 20.86
C GLY A 410 -12.04 -7.94 20.86
N GLY A 411 -10.86 -7.49 20.45
CA GLY A 411 -9.59 -8.24 20.52
C GLY A 411 -8.80 -7.96 21.80
N THR A 412 -7.64 -8.60 21.91
CA THR A 412 -6.69 -8.39 23.01
C THR A 412 -5.63 -7.36 22.62
N LEU A 413 -5.51 -6.28 23.39
CA LEU A 413 -4.39 -5.34 23.34
C LEU A 413 -3.46 -5.62 24.52
N THR A 414 -2.35 -6.30 24.25
CA THR A 414 -1.30 -6.57 25.25
C THR A 414 -0.21 -5.49 25.18
N LEU A 415 0.14 -4.94 26.34
CA LEU A 415 1.13 -3.89 26.55
C LEU A 415 2.27 -4.43 27.43
N ASP A 416 3.22 -5.14 26.82
CA ASP A 416 4.42 -5.65 27.51
C ASP A 416 5.35 -4.50 27.93
N GLY A 417 5.37 -3.42 27.15
CA GLY A 417 6.12 -2.21 27.43
C GLY A 417 5.40 -1.30 28.44
N ALA A 418 6.19 -0.58 29.26
CA ALA A 418 5.65 0.43 30.16
C ALA A 418 4.88 1.52 29.38
N VAL A 419 3.69 1.87 29.83
CA VAL A 419 2.88 2.96 29.28
C VAL A 419 2.96 4.18 30.20
N SER A 420 3.25 5.32 29.60
CA SER A 420 3.35 6.62 30.26
C SER A 420 2.62 7.68 29.45
N GLY A 421 2.40 8.86 30.03
CA GLY A 421 1.74 9.98 29.37
C GLY A 421 0.35 10.25 29.93
N SER A 422 -0.46 10.97 29.17
CA SER A 422 -1.77 11.48 29.59
C SER A 422 -2.88 11.08 28.64
N GLY A 423 -2.68 10.01 27.86
CA GLY A 423 -3.70 9.49 26.97
C GLY A 423 -4.80 8.76 27.73
N ALA A 424 -5.62 8.05 26.98
CA ALA A 424 -6.71 7.25 27.50
C ALA A 424 -6.67 5.84 26.94
N ALA A 425 -7.28 4.92 27.67
CA ALA A 425 -7.57 3.58 27.19
C ALA A 425 -9.07 3.28 27.17
N THR A 426 -9.51 2.54 26.15
CA THR A 426 -10.91 2.11 26.02
C THR A 426 -11.03 0.60 25.86
N ILE A 427 -12.10 0.04 26.40
CA ILE A 427 -12.42 -1.39 26.30
C ILE A 427 -13.86 -1.53 25.83
N ASP A 428 -14.03 -2.13 24.66
CA ASP A 428 -15.32 -2.48 24.07
C ASP A 428 -15.35 -3.97 23.76
N GLY A 429 -15.65 -4.77 24.78
CA GLY A 429 -15.75 -6.23 24.66
C GLY A 429 -14.44 -7.00 24.56
N GLY A 430 -13.31 -6.32 24.39
CA GLY A 430 -11.97 -6.94 24.31
C GLY A 430 -11.26 -7.04 25.66
N VAL A 431 -9.96 -7.33 25.61
CA VAL A 431 -9.06 -7.39 26.76
C VAL A 431 -7.98 -6.33 26.60
N LEU A 432 -7.82 -5.46 27.58
CA LEU A 432 -6.62 -4.63 27.72
C LEU A 432 -5.72 -5.27 28.76
N ASP A 433 -4.62 -5.86 28.32
CA ASP A 433 -3.63 -6.50 29.16
C ASP A 433 -2.43 -5.57 29.34
N ALA A 434 -2.30 -5.01 30.54
CA ALA A 434 -1.15 -4.21 30.94
C ALA A 434 -0.16 -5.07 31.74
N ALA A 435 0.76 -5.71 31.01
CA ALA A 435 1.82 -6.55 31.56
C ALA A 435 2.94 -5.75 32.28
N SER A 436 2.97 -4.43 32.12
CA SER A 436 3.96 -3.52 32.73
C SER A 436 3.30 -2.33 33.46
N SER A 437 4.09 -1.31 33.83
CA SER A 437 3.53 -0.13 34.49
C SER A 437 2.56 0.60 33.57
N PHE A 438 1.34 0.82 34.04
CA PHE A 438 0.25 1.46 33.30
C PHE A 438 -0.54 2.34 34.27
N ASN A 439 -0.80 3.60 33.90
CA ASN A 439 -1.45 4.58 34.77
C ASN A 439 -2.49 5.44 34.06
N GLU A 440 -2.89 5.07 32.85
CA GLU A 440 -3.87 5.85 32.09
C GLU A 440 -5.29 5.59 32.59
N ASN A 441 -6.17 6.54 32.32
CA ASN A 441 -7.59 6.38 32.60
C ASN A 441 -8.19 5.37 31.62
N VAL A 442 -8.97 4.42 32.16
CA VAL A 442 -9.63 3.37 31.38
C VAL A 442 -11.13 3.61 31.36
N SER A 443 -11.74 3.52 30.18
CA SER A 443 -13.19 3.57 29.99
C SER A 443 -13.68 2.28 29.36
N PHE A 444 -14.56 1.55 30.06
CA PHE A 444 -15.38 0.52 29.44
C PHE A 444 -16.51 1.19 28.67
N THR A 445 -16.54 0.99 27.35
CA THR A 445 -17.58 1.51 26.46
C THR A 445 -18.57 0.43 26.02
N GLY A 446 -18.15 -0.84 26.08
CA GLY A 446 -18.99 -2.02 25.90
C GLY A 446 -19.61 -2.53 27.21
N SER A 447 -20.50 -3.52 27.10
CA SER A 447 -21.09 -4.21 28.26
C SER A 447 -20.26 -5.39 28.77
N THR A 448 -19.19 -5.75 28.05
CA THR A 448 -18.24 -6.82 28.38
C THR A 448 -16.81 -6.30 28.22
N GLY A 449 -15.83 -7.13 28.57
CA GLY A 449 -14.40 -6.86 28.40
C GLY A 449 -13.62 -6.92 29.71
N VAL A 450 -12.30 -6.96 29.61
CA VAL A 450 -11.41 -7.15 30.77
C VAL A 450 -10.32 -6.08 30.77
N LEU A 451 -10.12 -5.46 31.93
CA LEU A 451 -8.88 -4.73 32.22
C LEU A 451 -8.00 -5.64 33.07
N GLU A 452 -6.90 -6.13 32.51
CA GLU A 452 -5.92 -6.95 33.21
C GLU A 452 -4.70 -6.10 33.60
N LEU A 453 -4.32 -6.15 34.87
CA LEU A 453 -3.23 -5.35 35.44
C LEU A 453 -2.22 -6.27 36.13
N SER A 454 -1.00 -6.34 35.58
CA SER A 454 0.11 -7.04 36.22
C SER A 454 0.67 -6.30 37.45
N GLN A 455 0.41 -5.00 37.59
CA GLN A 455 0.94 -4.16 38.68
C GLN A 455 -0.16 -3.27 39.30
N SER A 456 -1.29 -3.87 39.67
CA SER A 456 -2.48 -3.13 40.11
C SER A 456 -2.26 -2.28 41.36
N GLN A 457 -1.34 -2.66 42.25
CA GLN A 457 -1.00 -1.88 43.46
C GLN A 457 -0.46 -0.47 43.16
N SER A 458 0.10 -0.28 41.96
CA SER A 458 0.68 1.01 41.52
C SER A 458 -0.21 1.78 40.55
N TYR A 459 -1.34 1.21 40.14
CA TYR A 459 -2.26 1.82 39.20
C TYR A 459 -2.90 3.09 39.80
N ALA A 460 -2.57 4.24 39.22
CA ALA A 460 -3.05 5.54 39.65
C ALA A 460 -4.19 6.10 38.78
N GLY A 461 -4.48 5.46 37.64
CA GLY A 461 -5.55 5.85 36.74
C GLY A 461 -6.94 5.65 37.34
N SER A 462 -7.96 6.17 36.67
CA SER A 462 -9.36 5.92 37.01
C SER A 462 -10.04 4.99 36.01
N VAL A 463 -10.95 4.16 36.49
CA VAL A 463 -11.80 3.29 35.67
C VAL A 463 -13.21 3.85 35.63
N THR A 464 -13.75 4.02 34.42
CA THR A 464 -15.12 4.46 34.16
C THR A 464 -15.89 3.35 33.42
N GLY A 465 -17.20 3.26 33.64
CA GLY A 465 -18.07 2.42 32.81
C GLY A 465 -18.04 0.93 33.13
N LEU A 466 -17.37 0.53 34.22
CA LEU A 466 -17.39 -0.87 34.69
C LEU A 466 -18.86 -1.29 34.89
N SER A 467 -19.31 -2.28 34.13
CA SER A 467 -20.72 -2.62 33.97
C SER A 467 -21.35 -3.17 35.24
N LEU A 468 -22.57 -2.74 35.56
CA LEU A 468 -23.39 -3.22 36.68
C LEU A 468 -24.31 -4.41 36.32
N ALA A 469 -24.41 -4.72 35.03
CA ALA A 469 -25.35 -5.72 34.50
C ALA A 469 -24.74 -6.64 33.42
N GLY A 470 -23.57 -6.29 32.90
CA GLY A 470 -22.80 -7.09 31.96
C GLY A 470 -21.67 -7.86 32.64
N THR A 471 -20.69 -8.31 31.85
CA THR A 471 -19.58 -9.16 32.34
C THR A 471 -18.23 -8.47 32.27
N SER A 472 -18.20 -7.14 32.33
CA SER A 472 -16.94 -6.41 32.43
C SER A 472 -16.25 -6.74 33.77
N SER A 473 -14.94 -6.95 33.75
CA SER A 473 -14.17 -7.29 34.94
C SER A 473 -12.80 -6.62 34.99
N LEU A 474 -12.26 -6.56 36.19
CA LEU A 474 -10.86 -6.26 36.45
C LEU A 474 -10.15 -7.58 36.76
N ASP A 475 -8.99 -7.81 36.17
CA ASP A 475 -8.11 -8.93 36.52
C ASP A 475 -6.80 -8.40 37.12
N LEU A 476 -6.53 -8.77 38.36
CA LEU A 476 -5.43 -8.22 39.16
C LEU A 476 -4.41 -9.34 39.45
N LEU A 477 -3.45 -9.51 38.55
CA LEU A 477 -2.50 -10.62 38.62
C LEU A 477 -1.55 -10.54 39.83
N ASP A 478 -1.33 -9.34 40.38
CA ASP A 478 -0.44 -9.14 41.53
C ASP A 478 -1.13 -9.34 42.89
N ILE A 479 -2.44 -9.55 42.94
CA ILE A 479 -3.20 -9.86 44.17
C ILE A 479 -3.56 -11.34 44.18
N GLY A 480 -2.98 -12.10 45.12
CA GLY A 480 -3.21 -13.54 45.16
C GLY A 480 -4.63 -13.88 45.59
N PHE A 481 -5.33 -14.77 44.87
CA PHE A 481 -6.64 -15.21 45.33
C PHE A 481 -6.52 -16.29 46.42
N VAL A 482 -7.16 -16.04 47.56
CA VAL A 482 -7.34 -16.99 48.64
C VAL A 482 -8.82 -17.00 49.01
N SER A 483 -9.48 -18.14 48.77
CA SER A 483 -10.90 -18.32 49.04
C SER A 483 -11.25 -17.96 50.49
N GLY A 484 -12.22 -17.05 50.66
CA GLY A 484 -12.68 -16.58 51.96
C GLY A 484 -11.78 -15.53 52.65
N SER A 485 -10.60 -15.21 52.10
CA SER A 485 -9.69 -14.19 52.63
C SER A 485 -9.56 -12.99 51.69
N THR A 486 -9.50 -13.22 50.38
CA THR A 486 -9.44 -12.13 49.41
C THR A 486 -10.77 -11.39 49.37
N THR A 487 -10.72 -10.06 49.50
CA THR A 487 -11.92 -9.21 49.56
C THR A 487 -11.84 -8.10 48.53
N ALA A 488 -12.99 -7.71 47.99
CA ALA A 488 -13.18 -6.52 47.17
C ALA A 488 -14.24 -5.63 47.85
N THR A 489 -13.86 -4.40 48.20
CA THR A 489 -14.72 -3.49 48.96
C THR A 489 -14.73 -2.10 48.33
N TYR A 490 -15.91 -1.56 48.07
CA TYR A 490 -16.07 -0.23 47.50
C TYR A 490 -16.42 0.80 48.57
N ALA A 491 -15.70 1.92 48.58
CA ALA A 491 -15.99 3.08 49.40
C ALA A 491 -16.36 4.27 48.51
N ASP A 492 -17.61 4.73 48.62
CA ASP A 492 -18.11 5.91 47.89
C ASP A 492 -17.42 7.19 48.33
N ASN A 493 -17.30 8.15 47.42
CA ASN A 493 -16.74 9.47 47.70
C ASN A 493 -17.69 10.42 48.45
N GLY A 494 -18.88 9.95 48.84
CA GLY A 494 -19.92 10.72 49.53
C GLY A 494 -20.87 11.48 48.60
N HIS A 495 -20.70 11.34 47.28
CA HIS A 495 -21.45 12.08 46.27
C HIS A 495 -22.05 11.18 45.18
N GLY A 496 -21.86 9.85 45.24
CA GLY A 496 -22.40 8.93 44.23
C GLY A 496 -21.84 9.16 42.81
N THR A 497 -20.66 9.79 42.72
CA THR A 497 -19.99 10.10 41.44
C THR A 497 -18.73 9.26 41.22
N GLY A 498 -18.28 8.53 42.25
CA GLY A 498 -17.12 7.68 42.21
C GLY A 498 -16.69 7.26 43.61
N GLY A 499 -15.56 6.56 43.69
CA GLY A 499 -15.05 6.02 44.94
C GLY A 499 -13.81 5.17 44.71
N VAL A 500 -13.38 4.47 45.75
CA VAL A 500 -12.21 3.58 45.70
C VAL A 500 -12.65 2.15 45.92
N LEU A 501 -12.39 1.30 44.92
CA LEU A 501 -12.47 -0.15 45.06
C LEU A 501 -11.15 -0.67 45.63
N THR A 502 -11.19 -1.21 46.83
CA THR A 502 -10.04 -1.81 47.52
C THR A 502 -10.11 -3.32 47.41
N VAL A 503 -9.09 -3.93 46.80
CA VAL A 503 -8.96 -5.38 46.64
C VAL A 503 -7.73 -5.85 47.41
N THR A 504 -7.87 -6.81 48.32
CA THR A 504 -6.75 -7.27 49.14
C THR A 504 -6.83 -8.74 49.47
N ASP A 505 -5.68 -9.41 49.46
CA ASP A 505 -5.46 -10.78 49.93
C ASP A 505 -5.02 -10.84 51.40
N GLY A 506 -4.96 -9.68 52.07
CA GLY A 506 -4.45 -9.50 53.44
C GLY A 506 -2.95 -9.15 53.51
N THR A 507 -2.19 -9.36 52.43
CA THR A 507 -0.76 -9.03 52.33
C THR A 507 -0.52 -7.89 51.35
N LYS A 508 -1.13 -7.96 50.17
CA LYS A 508 -1.10 -6.96 49.11
C LYS A 508 -2.46 -6.30 48.98
N THR A 509 -2.46 -5.02 48.60
CA THR A 509 -3.69 -4.24 48.48
C THR A 509 -3.64 -3.37 47.24
N SER A 510 -4.59 -3.59 46.34
CA SER A 510 -4.86 -2.74 45.20
C SER A 510 -5.96 -1.74 45.52
N LYS A 511 -5.84 -0.51 45.00
CA LYS A 511 -6.83 0.55 45.17
C LYS A 511 -7.13 1.16 43.80
N ILE A 512 -8.30 0.81 43.27
CA ILE A 512 -8.75 1.25 41.96
C ILE A 512 -9.74 2.39 42.12
N ASN A 513 -9.43 3.54 41.53
CA ASN A 513 -10.34 4.68 41.50
C ASN A 513 -11.45 4.39 40.49
N LEU A 514 -12.71 4.33 40.94
CA LEU A 514 -13.87 4.18 40.07
C LEU A 514 -14.59 5.50 39.89
N VAL A 515 -15.04 5.77 38.66
CA VAL A 515 -15.88 6.92 38.30
C VAL A 515 -17.25 6.40 37.86
N GLY A 516 -18.30 6.86 38.54
CA GLY A 516 -19.67 6.37 38.39
C GLY A 516 -20.34 6.09 39.74
N ASN A 517 -21.63 5.76 39.71
CA ASN A 517 -22.37 5.38 40.91
C ASN A 517 -22.31 3.86 41.12
N TYR A 518 -21.52 3.43 42.10
CA TYR A 518 -21.35 2.03 42.50
C TYR A 518 -21.88 1.73 43.91
N THR A 519 -22.72 2.61 44.47
CA THR A 519 -23.27 2.45 45.83
C THR A 519 -24.16 1.21 46.02
N SER A 520 -24.72 0.69 44.92
CA SER A 520 -25.51 -0.55 44.90
C SER A 520 -24.71 -1.78 44.46
N SER A 521 -23.44 -1.61 44.09
CA SER A 521 -22.59 -2.68 43.59
C SER A 521 -22.18 -3.62 44.71
N THR A 522 -22.05 -4.90 44.37
CA THR A 522 -21.60 -5.96 45.28
C THR A 522 -20.38 -6.65 44.70
N PHE A 523 -19.28 -5.91 44.53
CA PHE A 523 -18.05 -6.44 43.96
C PHE A 523 -17.63 -7.76 44.60
N VAL A 524 -17.35 -8.76 43.76
CA VAL A 524 -16.88 -10.09 44.17
C VAL A 524 -15.47 -10.30 43.66
N ALA A 525 -14.56 -10.66 44.56
CA ALA A 525 -13.26 -11.22 44.22
C ALA A 525 -13.40 -12.73 43.98
N ALA A 526 -12.81 -13.22 42.89
CA ALA A 526 -12.80 -14.62 42.50
C ALA A 526 -11.41 -15.04 42.00
N ASP A 527 -11.17 -16.35 41.98
CA ASP A 527 -10.00 -16.97 41.38
C ASP A 527 -9.99 -16.70 39.86
N ASP A 528 -8.85 -16.24 39.34
CA ASP A 528 -8.62 -16.03 37.91
C ASP A 528 -8.15 -17.31 37.19
N GLY A 529 -7.84 -18.38 37.95
CA GLY A 529 -7.30 -19.64 37.44
C GLY A 529 -5.79 -19.63 37.17
N HIS A 530 -5.12 -18.49 37.40
CA HIS A 530 -3.69 -18.27 37.18
C HIS A 530 -2.95 -17.81 38.45
N GLY A 531 -3.68 -17.65 39.56
CA GLY A 531 -3.15 -17.31 40.89
C GLY A 531 -3.35 -15.85 41.28
N GLY A 532 -3.87 -15.01 40.39
CA GLY A 532 -4.31 -13.64 40.64
C GLY A 532 -5.77 -13.56 41.08
N THR A 533 -6.37 -12.38 40.98
CA THR A 533 -7.75 -12.12 41.44
C THR A 533 -8.57 -11.39 40.38
N THR A 534 -9.67 -12.01 39.94
CA THR A 534 -10.68 -11.35 39.11
C THR A 534 -11.74 -10.66 39.97
N VAL A 535 -12.08 -9.43 39.65
CA VAL A 535 -13.13 -8.64 40.32
C VAL A 535 -14.22 -8.25 39.33
N HIS A 536 -15.45 -8.60 39.67
CA HIS A 536 -16.65 -8.27 38.88
C HIS A 536 -17.80 -7.86 39.79
N ASP A 537 -18.77 -7.12 39.25
CA ASP A 537 -20.04 -6.84 39.93
C ASP A 537 -21.09 -7.85 39.43
N PRO A 538 -21.46 -8.87 40.21
CA PRO A 538 -22.53 -9.76 39.82
C PRO A 538 -23.82 -8.95 39.70
N SER A 539 -24.56 -9.12 38.59
CA SER A 539 -25.79 -8.34 38.40
C SER A 539 -26.67 -8.38 39.66
N ALA A 540 -27.18 -7.22 40.08
CA ALA A 540 -28.01 -7.11 41.28
C ALA A 540 -29.25 -8.03 41.26
N LEU A 541 -29.69 -8.46 40.06
CA LEU A 541 -30.76 -9.44 39.83
C LEU A 541 -30.29 -10.89 40.09
N ALA A 542 -29.08 -11.28 39.67
CA ALA A 542 -28.53 -12.60 39.96
C ALA A 542 -28.17 -12.78 41.45
N ALA A 543 -27.66 -11.72 42.08
CA ALA A 543 -27.40 -11.73 43.53
C ALA A 543 -28.70 -11.91 44.34
N GLN A 544 -29.78 -11.23 43.94
CA GLN A 544 -31.10 -11.41 44.58
C GLN A 544 -31.72 -12.79 44.29
N ALA A 545 -31.58 -13.33 43.08
CA ALA A 545 -32.03 -14.68 42.76
C ALA A 545 -31.28 -15.74 43.59
N ASN A 546 -29.96 -15.62 43.73
CA ASN A 546 -29.16 -16.54 44.56
C ASN A 546 -29.53 -16.43 46.04
N ARG A 547 -29.82 -15.22 46.55
CA ARG A 547 -30.32 -15.04 47.92
C ARG A 547 -31.73 -15.59 48.11
N PHE A 548 -32.59 -15.49 47.10
CA PHE A 548 -33.93 -16.09 47.12
C PHE A 548 -33.84 -17.63 47.12
N VAL A 549 -32.99 -18.21 46.28
CA VAL A 549 -32.73 -19.65 46.24
C VAL A 549 -32.10 -20.14 47.54
N ALA A 550 -31.12 -19.42 48.09
CA ALA A 550 -30.51 -19.75 49.39
C ALA A 550 -31.50 -19.61 50.56
N ALA A 551 -32.36 -18.59 50.54
CA ALA A 551 -33.42 -18.42 51.54
C ALA A 551 -34.49 -19.51 51.43
N MET A 552 -34.85 -19.93 50.22
CA MET A 552 -35.75 -21.07 50.00
C MET A 552 -35.11 -22.41 50.43
N SER A 553 -33.83 -22.61 50.16
CA SER A 553 -33.06 -23.77 50.62
C SER A 553 -33.06 -23.86 52.15
N ALA A 554 -32.78 -22.76 52.84
CA ALA A 554 -32.83 -22.69 54.30
C ALA A 554 -34.25 -22.92 54.86
N PHE A 555 -35.31 -22.54 54.11
CA PHE A 555 -36.70 -22.80 54.50
C PHE A 555 -37.10 -24.28 54.41
N THR A 556 -36.37 -25.09 53.62
CA THR A 556 -36.62 -26.54 53.50
C THR A 556 -35.85 -27.38 54.51
N SER A 557 -34.80 -26.85 55.13
CA SER A 557 -34.04 -27.56 56.17
C SER A 557 -34.63 -27.45 57.57
N ASP A 558 -35.57 -26.53 57.81
CA ASP A 558 -36.18 -26.30 59.15
C ASP A 558 -37.68 -26.68 59.21
N ARG A 559 -38.02 -27.91 58.79
CA ARG A 559 -39.33 -28.49 59.15
C ARG A 559 -39.19 -29.82 59.85
N GLY A 560 -38.99 -29.74 61.15
CA GLY A 560 -39.66 -30.66 62.07
C GLY A 560 -41.18 -30.61 61.82
N ALA A 561 -41.80 -31.78 61.81
CA ALA A 561 -43.15 -32.03 61.35
C ALA A 561 -44.21 -31.02 61.86
N SER A 562 -44.75 -30.20 60.96
CA SER A 562 -46.13 -29.71 61.01
C SER A 562 -46.56 -29.19 59.62
N SER A 563 -47.71 -29.70 59.18
CA SER A 563 -48.38 -29.42 57.90
C SER A 563 -48.61 -27.92 57.67
N PHE A 564 -48.18 -27.40 56.53
CA PHE A 564 -48.64 -26.10 56.01
C PHE A 564 -48.97 -26.25 54.52
N ILE A 565 -50.25 -26.10 54.20
CA ILE A 565 -50.81 -26.13 52.84
C ILE A 565 -50.38 -24.84 52.13
N ILE A 566 -49.72 -24.97 50.97
CA ILE A 566 -49.53 -23.85 50.03
C ILE A 566 -50.66 -23.96 49.01
N ASP A 567 -51.61 -23.04 49.07
CA ASP A 567 -52.66 -22.87 48.07
C ASP A 567 -52.02 -22.32 46.79
N ALA A 568 -52.29 -22.95 45.66
CA ALA A 568 -51.60 -22.71 44.39
C ALA A 568 -52.01 -21.35 43.80
N LEU A 569 -51.04 -20.49 43.53
CA LEU A 569 -51.23 -19.31 42.67
C LEU A 569 -51.42 -19.76 41.20
N PRO A 570 -52.35 -19.15 40.45
CA PRO A 570 -52.69 -19.60 39.10
C PRO A 570 -51.62 -19.25 38.07
N ALA A 571 -51.39 -20.19 37.14
CA ALA A 571 -50.43 -20.09 36.04
C ALA A 571 -50.74 -18.96 35.04
N PRO A 572 -49.73 -18.32 34.42
CA PRO A 572 -49.96 -17.34 33.37
C PRO A 572 -50.36 -18.01 32.05
N ALA A 573 -51.40 -17.47 31.43
CA ALA A 573 -51.93 -17.92 30.15
C ALA A 573 -50.94 -17.67 29.00
N GLN A 574 -50.59 -18.72 28.26
CA GLN A 574 -50.08 -18.61 26.90
C GLN A 574 -51.27 -18.46 25.95
N SER A 575 -51.25 -17.44 25.08
CA SER A 575 -52.13 -17.37 23.90
C SER A 575 -51.29 -17.17 22.65
N LEU A 576 -51.36 -18.18 21.79
CA LEU A 576 -50.80 -18.29 20.46
C LEU A 576 -51.73 -17.61 19.43
N LEU A 577 -51.15 -16.84 18.51
CA LEU A 577 -51.49 -16.69 17.07
C LEU A 577 -52.98 -16.68 16.63
N ALA A 578 -53.44 -15.58 16.00
CA ALA A 578 -53.72 -15.50 14.54
C ALA A 578 -54.46 -14.20 14.10
N THR A 579 -53.85 -13.54 13.09
CA THR A 579 -54.37 -12.72 11.95
C THR A 579 -55.17 -11.42 12.22
N PRO A 580 -54.98 -10.38 11.36
CA PRO A 580 -55.79 -10.31 10.13
C PRO A 580 -55.13 -9.68 8.86
N MET A 581 -55.80 -9.98 7.73
CA MET A 581 -56.06 -9.14 6.55
C MET A 581 -55.06 -8.98 5.39
N ILE A 582 -55.44 -9.64 4.29
CA ILE A 582 -55.29 -9.15 2.91
C ILE A 582 -56.38 -8.09 2.64
N ALA A 583 -56.00 -6.96 2.05
CA ALA A 583 -56.89 -6.12 1.23
C ALA A 583 -56.10 -5.45 0.10
N HIS A 584 -56.67 -5.54 -1.11
CA HIS A 584 -56.22 -4.97 -2.38
C HIS A 584 -55.83 -3.47 -2.34
N ARG A 585 -54.65 -3.13 -2.87
CA ARG A 585 -54.45 -2.56 -4.22
C ARG A 585 -52.96 -2.48 -4.56
#